data_AF-A0A535IQ26-F1
#
_entry.id   AF-A0A535IQ26-F1
#
_cell.length_a   1.000
_cell.length_b   1.000
_cell.length_c   1.000
_cell.angle_alpha   90.00
_cell.angle_beta   90.00
_cell.angle_gamma   90.00
#
_symmetry.space_group_name_H-M   'P 1'
#
loop_
_entity.id
_entity.type
_entity.pdbx_description
1 polymer ?
#
loop_
_entity_poly.entity_id
_entity_poly.type
_entity_poly.pdbx_seq_one_letter_code
_entity_poly.pdbx_strand_id
1 'polypeptide(L)'
;MNRKDLDHYLIGEAWTSTEAYANLERLCDFGSRFAGSAGGRAARDFILERFTAYGLSQARLEPFDFLAWTRGQCELRLLAVQPRVMRSALALVYSPDADRLRAELADCGIGSERDFAKHPEGALRGKIVMVSTASPERGPTIHRREKYGRAVAAGAAGFIYVNHKPGMLAETGSLRSGRMAEIPAIGLSYEDGWELSRWARRASPPPVVEMDVHNRAEMGQGFHVVGEIAGANGETIIAGAHYDAHDISPGARDDGTGTVVLLELARILAPLKRQLQRTIRLIAFDGEELGVLG
;
A
#
# COMPACT_ATOMS: atom_id res chain seq x y z
N MET A 1 -6.55 39.82 8.72
CA MET A 1 -7.99 39.45 8.65
C MET A 1 -8.53 39.25 10.05
N ASN A 2 -9.81 39.55 10.31
CA ASN A 2 -10.46 39.02 11.51
C ASN A 2 -10.73 37.52 11.32
N ARG A 3 -11.11 36.80 12.40
CA ARG A 3 -11.31 35.34 12.33
C ARG A 3 -12.38 34.92 11.33
N LYS A 4 -13.49 35.66 11.23
CA LYS A 4 -14.59 35.36 10.32
C LYS A 4 -14.18 35.52 8.86
N ASP A 5 -13.43 36.59 8.54
CA ASP A 5 -12.91 36.82 7.20
C ASP A 5 -11.89 35.74 6.81
N LEU A 6 -11.06 35.32 7.76
CA LEU A 6 -10.13 34.21 7.55
C LEU A 6 -10.87 32.90 7.26
N ASP A 7 -11.89 32.56 8.05
CA ASP A 7 -12.68 31.34 7.82
C ASP A 7 -13.37 31.37 6.44
N HIS A 8 -13.94 32.52 6.05
CA HIS A 8 -14.54 32.70 4.72
C HIS A 8 -13.51 32.58 3.60
N TYR A 9 -12.31 33.14 3.77
CA TYR A 9 -11.23 33.01 2.81
C TYR A 9 -10.81 31.55 2.64
N LEU A 10 -10.51 30.85 3.73
CA LEU A 10 -10.05 29.45 3.70
C LEU A 10 -11.08 28.53 3.05
N ILE A 11 -12.34 28.61 3.49
CA ILE A 11 -13.42 27.77 2.94
C ILE A 11 -13.71 28.17 1.49
N GLY A 12 -13.74 29.46 1.18
CA GLY A 12 -13.98 29.96 -0.16
C GLY A 12 -12.92 29.48 -1.15
N GLU A 13 -11.64 29.62 -0.82
CA GLU A 13 -10.54 29.14 -1.65
C GLU A 13 -10.55 27.63 -1.83
N ALA A 14 -10.83 26.86 -0.77
CA ALA A 14 -10.88 25.40 -0.85
C ALA A 14 -12.06 24.90 -1.69
N TRP A 15 -13.21 25.58 -1.64
CA TRP A 15 -14.43 25.12 -2.30
C TRP A 15 -14.56 25.57 -3.75
N THR A 16 -13.92 26.68 -4.12
CA THR A 16 -14.04 27.27 -5.47
C THR A 16 -12.88 26.96 -6.40
N SER A 17 -11.75 26.47 -5.87
CA SER A 17 -10.58 26.10 -6.65
C SER A 17 -10.74 24.73 -7.34
N THR A 18 -10.23 24.62 -8.56
CA THR A 18 -10.07 23.35 -9.29
C THR A 18 -8.65 22.79 -9.20
N GLU A 19 -7.73 23.50 -8.55
CA GLU A 19 -6.30 23.17 -8.49
C GLU A 19 -6.07 21.78 -7.84
N ALA A 20 -6.84 21.44 -6.81
CA ALA A 20 -6.75 20.14 -6.15
C ALA A 20 -6.98 18.97 -7.12
N TYR A 21 -8.00 19.09 -7.97
CA TYR A 21 -8.34 18.07 -8.95
C TYR A 21 -7.32 18.03 -10.09
N ALA A 22 -6.88 19.19 -10.58
CA ALA A 22 -5.85 19.27 -11.61
C ALA A 22 -4.51 18.65 -11.15
N ASN A 23 -4.12 18.91 -9.89
CA ASN A 23 -2.96 18.28 -9.28
C ASN A 23 -3.15 16.75 -9.14
N LEU A 24 -4.37 16.29 -8.83
CA LEU A 24 -4.67 14.86 -8.69
C LEU A 24 -4.57 14.14 -10.04
N GLU A 25 -5.14 14.72 -11.09
CA GLU A 25 -5.01 14.24 -12.47
C GLU A 25 -3.52 14.14 -12.84
N ARG A 26 -2.76 15.22 -12.58
CA ARG A 26 -1.32 15.23 -12.89
C ARG A 26 -0.55 14.16 -12.13
N LEU A 27 -0.86 13.94 -10.86
CA LEU A 27 -0.28 12.87 -10.06
C LEU A 27 -0.61 11.47 -10.62
N CYS A 28 -1.83 11.30 -11.15
CA CYS A 28 -2.25 10.04 -11.77
C CYS A 28 -1.63 9.80 -13.15
N ASP A 29 -1.33 10.87 -13.90
CA ASP A 29 -0.64 10.80 -15.21
C ASP A 29 0.79 10.25 -15.11
N PHE A 30 1.40 10.26 -13.92
CA PHE A 30 2.68 9.58 -13.68
C PHE A 30 2.57 8.05 -13.67
N GLY A 31 1.36 7.50 -13.76
CA GLY A 31 1.11 6.08 -13.60
C GLY A 31 1.39 5.65 -12.16
N SER A 32 2.05 4.49 -12.00
CA SER A 32 2.48 4.09 -10.66
C SER A 32 3.50 5.06 -10.08
N ARG A 33 3.25 5.46 -8.84
CA ARG A 33 4.18 6.24 -8.03
C ARG A 33 4.89 5.42 -6.95
N PHE A 34 5.10 4.12 -7.18
CA PHE A 34 5.72 3.26 -6.17
C PHE A 34 7.10 3.78 -5.75
N ALA A 35 7.43 3.68 -4.47
CA ALA A 35 8.67 4.22 -3.92
C ALA A 35 9.90 3.73 -4.71
N GLY A 36 10.76 4.65 -5.13
CA GLY A 36 11.93 4.35 -5.98
C GLY A 36 11.65 4.14 -7.48
N SER A 37 10.39 4.16 -7.93
CA SER A 37 10.03 4.08 -9.35
C SER A 37 10.25 5.39 -10.10
N ALA A 38 10.13 5.35 -11.45
CA ALA A 38 10.17 6.55 -12.28
C ALA A 38 9.00 7.50 -11.99
N GLY A 39 7.78 6.98 -11.80
CA GLY A 39 6.61 7.80 -11.45
C GLY A 39 6.70 8.36 -10.04
N GLY A 40 7.30 7.61 -9.09
CA GLY A 40 7.59 8.11 -7.75
C GLY A 40 8.54 9.31 -7.78
N ARG A 41 9.63 9.24 -8.55
CA ARG A 41 10.55 10.38 -8.76
C ARG A 41 9.86 11.57 -9.44
N ALA A 42 9.03 11.32 -10.45
CA ALA A 42 8.31 12.39 -11.14
C ALA A 42 7.31 13.09 -10.21
N ALA A 43 6.62 12.34 -9.35
CA ALA A 43 5.72 12.89 -8.36
C ALA A 43 6.44 13.71 -7.28
N ARG A 44 7.58 13.22 -6.78
CA ARG A 44 8.46 13.97 -5.87
C ARG A 44 8.83 15.33 -6.46
N ASP A 45 9.31 15.34 -7.71
CA ASP A 45 9.76 16.56 -8.38
C ASP A 45 8.59 17.53 -8.62
N PHE A 46 7.42 17.00 -8.99
CA PHE A 46 6.19 17.77 -9.14
C PHE A 46 5.72 18.41 -7.82
N ILE A 47 5.76 17.67 -6.71
CA ILE A 47 5.35 18.20 -5.41
C ILE A 47 6.33 19.28 -4.95
N LEU A 48 7.63 19.09 -5.15
CA LEU A 48 8.65 20.09 -4.85
C LEU A 48 8.43 21.37 -5.68
N GLU A 49 8.12 21.22 -6.98
CA GLU A 49 7.77 22.32 -7.86
C GLU A 49 6.53 23.07 -7.34
N ARG A 50 5.46 22.35 -6.97
CA ARG A 50 4.22 22.94 -6.44
C ARG A 50 4.44 23.67 -5.13
N PHE A 51 5.15 23.09 -4.17
CA PHE A 51 5.53 23.76 -2.92
C PHE A 51 6.30 25.06 -3.19
N THR A 52 7.24 25.03 -4.13
CA THR A 52 8.02 26.22 -4.52
C THR A 52 7.12 27.27 -5.17
N ALA A 53 6.26 26.86 -6.12
CA ALA A 53 5.36 27.75 -6.85
C ALA A 53 4.31 28.40 -5.93
N TYR A 54 3.81 27.68 -4.93
CA TYR A 54 2.90 28.22 -3.93
C TYR A 54 3.60 29.13 -2.91
N GLY A 55 4.92 29.21 -2.92
CA GLY A 55 5.70 30.16 -2.12
C GLY A 55 6.04 29.67 -0.72
N LEU A 56 6.11 28.35 -0.51
CA LEU A 56 6.61 27.79 0.74
C LEU A 56 8.09 28.13 0.90
N SER A 57 8.48 28.43 2.13
CA SER A 57 9.89 28.54 2.49
C SER A 57 10.48 27.15 2.68
N GLN A 58 11.79 27.01 2.42
CA GLN A 58 12.54 25.79 2.69
C GLN A 58 11.99 24.53 1.98
N ALA A 59 11.37 24.70 0.81
CA ALA A 59 10.97 23.58 -0.05
C ALA A 59 12.22 22.76 -0.43
N ARG A 60 12.31 21.53 0.05
CA ARG A 60 13.50 20.68 -0.08
C ARG A 60 13.14 19.20 -0.13
N LEU A 61 14.12 18.41 -0.54
CA LEU A 61 14.08 16.96 -0.46
C LEU A 61 14.87 16.50 0.79
N GLU A 62 14.29 15.58 1.57
CA GLU A 62 14.97 14.93 2.69
C GLU A 62 15.18 13.45 2.36
N PRO A 63 16.43 12.99 2.14
CA PRO A 63 16.70 11.61 1.74
C PRO A 63 16.58 10.64 2.92
N PHE A 64 16.18 9.40 2.63
CA PHE A 64 16.29 8.26 3.53
C PHE A 64 16.61 6.98 2.75
N ASP A 65 17.35 6.06 3.38
CA ASP A 65 17.67 4.78 2.76
C ASP A 65 16.56 3.77 3.04
N PHE A 66 16.23 2.95 2.05
CA PHE A 66 15.22 1.91 2.19
C PHE A 66 15.51 0.70 1.31
N LEU A 67 14.88 -0.43 1.61
CA LEU A 67 14.90 -1.59 0.73
C LEU A 67 13.87 -1.38 -0.40
N ALA A 68 14.33 -0.95 -1.56
CA ALA A 68 13.49 -0.87 -2.74
C ALA A 68 13.07 -2.27 -3.18
N TRP A 69 11.85 -2.37 -3.69
CA TRP A 69 11.28 -3.63 -4.15
C TRP A 69 10.63 -3.43 -5.52
N THR A 70 10.80 -4.40 -6.42
CA THR A 70 10.19 -4.40 -7.75
C THR A 70 9.50 -5.72 -7.97
N ARG A 71 8.21 -5.67 -8.28
CA ARG A 71 7.42 -6.83 -8.68
C ARG A 71 7.94 -7.40 -9.99
N GLY A 72 8.17 -8.71 -10.02
CA GLY A 72 8.46 -9.41 -11.26
C GLY A 72 7.37 -10.41 -11.61
N GLN A 73 7.77 -11.57 -12.10
CA GLN A 73 6.85 -12.61 -12.54
C GLN A 73 6.19 -13.29 -11.35
N CYS A 74 4.90 -13.59 -11.50
CA CYS A 74 4.10 -14.26 -10.49
C CYS A 74 3.07 -15.15 -11.17
N GLU A 75 3.10 -16.44 -10.87
CA GLU A 75 2.15 -17.41 -11.38
C GLU A 75 1.68 -18.35 -10.26
N LEU A 76 0.41 -18.72 -10.30
CA LEU A 76 -0.15 -19.78 -9.49
C LEU A 76 -0.86 -20.79 -10.40
N ARG A 77 -0.48 -22.07 -10.30
CA ARG A 77 -1.13 -23.16 -11.02
C ARG A 77 -1.87 -24.07 -10.06
N LEU A 78 -3.13 -24.39 -10.35
CA LEU A 78 -3.80 -25.54 -9.75
C LEU A 78 -3.31 -26.79 -10.49
N LEU A 79 -2.74 -27.78 -9.78
CA LEU A 79 -2.15 -28.97 -10.40
C LEU A 79 -3.10 -30.17 -10.45
N ALA A 80 -4.06 -30.24 -9.53
CA ALA A 80 -4.99 -31.36 -9.39
C ALA A 80 -6.43 -30.91 -9.60
N VAL A 81 -7.35 -31.87 -9.79
CA VAL A 81 -8.79 -31.70 -10.04
C VAL A 81 -9.13 -31.07 -11.39
N GLN A 82 -8.51 -29.95 -11.75
CA GLN A 82 -8.59 -29.34 -13.07
C GLN A 82 -7.35 -28.46 -13.32
N PRO A 83 -6.28 -29.02 -13.93
CA PRO A 83 -5.03 -28.31 -14.08
C PRO A 83 -5.16 -27.02 -14.89
N ARG A 84 -4.79 -25.87 -14.30
CA ARG A 84 -4.81 -24.57 -14.98
C ARG A 84 -4.06 -23.49 -14.22
N VAL A 85 -3.71 -22.43 -14.93
CA VAL A 85 -3.12 -21.20 -14.39
C VAL A 85 -4.21 -20.27 -13.86
N MET A 86 -4.03 -19.75 -12.65
CA MET A 86 -4.89 -18.70 -12.09
C MET A 86 -4.59 -17.36 -12.76
N ARG A 87 -5.62 -16.60 -13.11
CA ARG A 87 -5.48 -15.44 -14.00
C ARG A 87 -5.10 -14.16 -13.27
N SER A 88 -5.32 -14.10 -11.97
CA SER A 88 -5.20 -12.90 -11.15
C SER A 88 -3.99 -12.90 -10.20
N ALA A 89 -3.08 -13.87 -10.34
CA ALA A 89 -1.93 -14.01 -9.47
C ALA A 89 -1.04 -12.76 -9.53
N LEU A 90 -0.82 -12.17 -8.37
CA LEU A 90 0.03 -10.98 -8.19
C LEU A 90 0.89 -11.21 -6.94
N ALA A 91 2.19 -10.95 -6.98
CA ALA A 91 2.99 -11.08 -5.74
C ALA A 91 2.45 -10.14 -4.64
N LEU A 92 2.84 -10.34 -3.38
CA LEU A 92 2.69 -9.31 -2.35
C LEU A 92 4.03 -8.59 -2.19
N VAL A 93 4.00 -7.32 -1.77
CA VAL A 93 5.23 -6.52 -1.64
C VAL A 93 6.12 -7.15 -0.57
N TYR A 94 7.41 -7.29 -0.89
CA TYR A 94 8.42 -8.05 -0.14
C TYR A 94 8.21 -9.57 -0.10
N SER A 95 7.37 -10.15 -0.95
CA SER A 95 7.37 -11.60 -1.15
C SER A 95 8.75 -12.07 -1.60
N PRO A 96 9.37 -13.05 -0.93
CA PRO A 96 10.57 -13.70 -1.45
C PRO A 96 10.22 -14.51 -2.71
N ASP A 97 11.27 -14.92 -3.41
CA ASP A 97 11.15 -15.76 -4.59
C ASP A 97 10.73 -17.19 -4.24
N ALA A 98 10.05 -17.83 -5.19
CA ALA A 98 9.70 -19.24 -5.18
C ALA A 98 9.93 -19.82 -6.57
N ASP A 99 10.79 -20.83 -6.70
CA ASP A 99 10.89 -21.63 -7.92
C ASP A 99 9.92 -22.81 -7.81
N ARG A 100 8.74 -22.64 -8.42
CA ARG A 100 7.69 -23.69 -8.51
C ARG A 100 7.42 -24.41 -7.19
N LEU A 101 7.16 -23.66 -6.13
CA LEU A 101 6.77 -24.21 -4.83
C LEU A 101 5.46 -24.99 -4.96
N ARG A 102 5.51 -26.32 -4.77
CA ARG A 102 4.33 -27.20 -4.80
C ARG A 102 3.94 -27.62 -3.40
N ALA A 103 2.69 -27.35 -3.03
CA ALA A 103 2.15 -27.79 -1.75
C ALA A 103 0.63 -27.94 -1.79
N GLU A 104 0.10 -28.68 -0.80
CA GLU A 104 -1.33 -28.72 -0.55
C GLU A 104 -1.83 -27.34 -0.11
N LEU A 105 -3.02 -26.98 -0.61
CA LEU A 105 -3.71 -25.76 -0.24
C LEU A 105 -4.52 -25.96 1.05
N ALA A 106 -4.42 -25.01 1.97
CA ALA A 106 -5.28 -24.93 3.16
C ALA A 106 -6.02 -23.58 3.18
N ASP A 107 -7.34 -23.63 3.28
CA ASP A 107 -8.19 -22.43 3.40
C ASP A 107 -8.42 -22.11 4.89
N CYS A 108 -7.91 -20.96 5.33
CA CYS A 108 -8.04 -20.46 6.69
C CYS A 108 -8.98 -19.24 6.77
N GLY A 109 -9.99 -19.17 5.89
CA GLY A 109 -11.10 -18.21 6.01
C GLY A 109 -10.61 -16.76 6.03
N ILE A 110 -11.01 -15.98 7.03
CA ILE A 110 -10.58 -14.58 7.16
C ILE A 110 -9.22 -14.44 7.86
N GLY A 111 -8.49 -15.53 8.11
CA GLY A 111 -7.18 -15.49 8.77
C GLY A 111 -7.24 -15.01 10.22
N SER A 112 -8.39 -15.22 10.89
CA SER A 112 -8.54 -14.96 12.32
C SER A 112 -7.90 -16.06 13.16
N GLU A 113 -7.63 -15.79 14.44
CA GLU A 113 -7.15 -16.82 15.37
C GLU A 113 -8.07 -18.04 15.42
N ARG A 114 -9.38 -17.80 15.39
CA ARG A 114 -10.38 -18.85 15.35
C ARG A 114 -10.30 -19.69 14.08
N ASP A 115 -9.95 -19.10 12.94
CA ASP A 115 -9.81 -19.86 11.70
C ASP A 115 -8.56 -20.74 11.73
N PHE A 116 -7.44 -20.20 12.19
CA PHE A 116 -6.21 -20.99 12.37
C PHE A 116 -6.40 -22.11 13.40
N ALA A 117 -7.13 -21.87 14.49
CA ALA A 117 -7.40 -22.85 15.55
C ALA A 117 -8.30 -24.02 15.10
N LYS A 118 -8.96 -23.95 13.93
CA LYS A 118 -9.70 -25.10 13.36
C LYS A 118 -8.76 -26.19 12.85
N HIS A 119 -7.49 -25.88 12.62
CA HIS A 119 -6.50 -26.83 12.16
C HIS A 119 -5.73 -27.41 13.35
N PRO A 120 -5.57 -28.74 13.44
CA PRO A 120 -4.72 -29.35 14.46
C PRO A 120 -3.30 -28.80 14.41
N GLU A 121 -2.59 -28.88 15.53
CA GLU A 121 -1.19 -28.46 15.60
C GLU A 121 -0.35 -29.15 14.51
N GLY A 122 0.44 -28.37 13.78
CA GLY A 122 1.26 -28.86 12.67
C GLY A 122 0.52 -29.17 11.38
N ALA A 123 -0.82 -29.13 11.33
CA ALA A 123 -1.59 -29.46 10.13
C ALA A 123 -1.40 -28.47 8.97
N LEU A 124 -0.90 -27.26 9.25
CA LEU A 124 -0.57 -26.24 8.25
C LEU A 124 0.90 -26.25 7.82
N ARG A 125 1.74 -27.07 8.48
CA ARG A 125 3.18 -27.15 8.20
C ARG A 125 3.42 -27.60 6.76
N GLY A 126 4.20 -26.82 6.02
CA GLY A 126 4.55 -27.12 4.63
C GLY A 126 3.43 -26.86 3.62
N LYS A 127 2.25 -26.39 4.05
CA LYS A 127 1.12 -26.09 3.16
C LYS A 127 1.17 -24.66 2.63
N ILE A 128 0.47 -24.40 1.53
CA ILE A 128 0.17 -23.03 1.11
C ILE A 128 -1.14 -22.62 1.78
N VAL A 129 -1.06 -21.61 2.65
CA VAL A 129 -2.20 -21.10 3.42
C VAL A 129 -2.88 -19.97 2.65
N MET A 130 -4.18 -20.09 2.47
CA MET A 130 -5.02 -19.09 1.81
C MET A 130 -5.93 -18.41 2.83
N VAL A 131 -6.01 -17.08 2.78
CA VAL A 131 -6.92 -16.29 3.61
C VAL A 131 -7.58 -15.18 2.78
N SER A 132 -8.72 -14.71 3.25
CA SER A 132 -9.49 -13.62 2.68
C SER A 132 -9.01 -12.25 3.18
N THR A 133 -9.16 -11.21 2.35
CA THR A 133 -8.93 -9.81 2.73
C THR A 133 -10.00 -9.25 3.66
N ALA A 134 -11.12 -9.97 3.86
CA ALA A 134 -12.17 -9.57 4.78
C ALA A 134 -11.69 -9.50 6.24
N SER A 135 -12.33 -8.62 7.02
CA SER A 135 -12.23 -8.61 8.48
C SER A 135 -13.55 -9.05 9.10
N PRO A 136 -13.58 -9.38 10.40
CA PRO A 136 -14.84 -9.67 11.09
C PRO A 136 -15.84 -8.52 10.93
N GLU A 137 -17.13 -8.83 10.73
CA GLU A 137 -18.18 -7.81 10.67
C GLU A 137 -18.29 -6.98 11.95
N ARG A 138 -17.97 -7.61 13.09
CA ARG A 138 -17.89 -6.99 14.41
C ARG A 138 -16.54 -7.32 15.02
N GLY A 139 -15.81 -6.29 15.45
CA GLY A 139 -14.50 -6.42 16.07
C GLY A 139 -13.41 -5.65 15.32
N PRO A 140 -12.15 -5.80 15.74
CA PRO A 140 -11.04 -5.11 15.12
C PRO A 140 -10.78 -5.62 13.69
N THR A 141 -10.27 -4.72 12.85
CA THR A 141 -9.73 -5.07 11.54
C THR A 141 -8.49 -5.96 11.72
N ILE A 142 -8.37 -7.01 10.91
CA ILE A 142 -7.20 -7.89 10.93
C ILE A 142 -6.34 -7.53 9.72
N HIS A 143 -5.18 -6.93 9.98
CA HIS A 143 -4.29 -6.47 8.91
C HIS A 143 -3.65 -7.66 8.16
N ARG A 144 -3.40 -7.52 6.86
CA ARG A 144 -2.71 -8.52 6.01
C ARG A 144 -1.44 -9.08 6.68
N ARG A 145 -0.58 -8.19 7.20
CA ARG A 145 0.67 -8.53 7.92
C ARG A 145 0.45 -9.47 9.11
N GLU A 146 -0.68 -9.33 9.82
CA GLU A 146 -1.05 -10.16 10.97
C GLU A 146 -1.48 -11.55 10.51
N LYS A 147 -2.35 -11.63 9.50
CA LYS A 147 -2.78 -12.91 8.89
C LYS A 147 -1.60 -13.69 8.32
N TYR A 148 -0.70 -12.98 7.64
CA TYR A 148 0.56 -13.53 7.13
C TYR A 148 1.46 -14.02 8.27
N GLY A 149 1.61 -13.24 9.35
CA GLY A 149 2.35 -13.64 10.54
C GLY A 149 1.83 -14.94 11.17
N ARG A 150 0.50 -15.13 11.22
CA ARG A 150 -0.11 -16.39 11.68
C ARG A 150 0.23 -17.57 10.77
N ALA A 151 0.20 -17.38 9.45
CA ALA A 151 0.59 -18.43 8.50
C ALA A 151 2.06 -18.84 8.68
N VAL A 152 2.96 -17.87 8.82
CA VAL A 152 4.38 -18.11 9.12
C VAL A 152 4.54 -18.88 10.44
N ALA A 153 3.88 -18.44 11.51
CA ALA A 153 3.94 -19.10 12.82
C ALA A 153 3.40 -20.54 12.79
N ALA A 154 2.41 -20.82 11.94
CA ALA A 154 1.85 -22.15 11.72
C ALA A 154 2.74 -23.07 10.85
N GLY A 155 3.86 -22.56 10.33
CA GLY A 155 4.81 -23.31 9.51
C GLY A 155 4.38 -23.47 8.05
N ALA A 156 3.52 -22.60 7.54
CA ALA A 156 3.15 -22.58 6.12
C ALA A 156 4.39 -22.40 5.23
N ALA A 157 4.38 -23.03 4.05
CA ALA A 157 5.43 -22.86 3.04
C ALA A 157 5.17 -21.68 2.09
N GLY A 158 3.91 -21.25 1.97
CA GLY A 158 3.53 -20.10 1.15
C GLY A 158 2.17 -19.54 1.57
N PHE A 159 1.82 -18.38 1.03
CA PHE A 159 0.64 -17.62 1.44
C PHE A 159 -0.14 -17.06 0.25
N ILE A 160 -1.47 -17.11 0.33
CA ILE A 160 -2.38 -16.54 -0.66
C ILE A 160 -3.37 -15.60 0.03
N TYR A 161 -3.45 -14.36 -0.45
CA TYR A 161 -4.34 -13.30 0.05
C TYR A 161 -5.45 -13.00 -0.97
N VAL A 162 -6.66 -13.47 -0.69
CA VAL A 162 -7.78 -13.45 -1.64
C VAL A 162 -8.69 -12.25 -1.41
N ASN A 163 -8.92 -11.44 -2.44
CA ASN A 163 -9.92 -10.37 -2.36
C ASN A 163 -11.31 -10.93 -2.01
N HIS A 164 -11.94 -10.37 -0.98
CA HIS A 164 -13.27 -10.79 -0.56
C HIS A 164 -14.41 -10.20 -1.41
N LYS A 165 -14.13 -9.21 -2.26
CA LYS A 165 -15.13 -8.48 -3.04
C LYS A 165 -15.23 -9.05 -4.48
N PRO A 166 -16.38 -9.60 -4.88
CA PRO A 166 -16.61 -10.04 -6.26
C PRO A 166 -16.41 -8.91 -7.26
N GLY A 167 -15.84 -9.23 -8.43
CA GLY A 167 -15.57 -8.28 -9.51
C GLY A 167 -14.36 -7.36 -9.27
N MET A 168 -13.66 -7.50 -8.15
CA MET A 168 -12.46 -6.74 -7.83
C MET A 168 -11.20 -7.55 -8.12
N LEU A 169 -10.15 -6.86 -8.58
CA LEU A 169 -8.83 -7.43 -8.83
C LEU A 169 -8.13 -7.86 -7.53
N ALA A 170 -7.01 -8.59 -7.66
CA ALA A 170 -6.17 -8.95 -6.53
C ALA A 170 -5.68 -7.70 -5.77
N GLU A 171 -5.77 -7.76 -4.43
CA GLU A 171 -5.18 -6.73 -3.56
C GLU A 171 -3.68 -7.00 -3.35
N THR A 172 -2.89 -5.93 -3.23
CA THR A 172 -1.45 -6.01 -2.93
C THR A 172 -1.11 -5.35 -1.60
N GLY A 173 0.20 -5.31 -1.30
CA GLY A 173 0.81 -4.49 -0.27
C GLY A 173 1.84 -5.22 0.57
N SER A 174 2.57 -4.48 1.41
CA SER A 174 3.71 -4.97 2.18
C SER A 174 3.35 -6.06 3.19
N LEU A 175 4.15 -7.13 3.22
CA LEU A 175 4.07 -8.24 4.19
C LEU A 175 4.85 -7.96 5.47
N ARG A 176 5.89 -7.13 5.36
CA ARG A 176 6.78 -6.67 6.42
C ARG A 176 7.15 -5.21 6.14
N SER A 177 7.65 -4.52 7.16
CA SER A 177 8.16 -3.15 7.01
C SER A 177 9.66 -3.20 6.74
N GLY A 178 10.09 -2.70 5.57
CA GLY A 178 11.50 -2.47 5.25
C GLY A 178 12.40 -3.71 5.12
N ARG A 179 11.81 -4.91 4.99
CA ARG A 179 12.56 -6.17 4.84
C ARG A 179 11.79 -7.20 4.06
N MET A 180 12.51 -8.15 3.46
CA MET A 180 11.93 -9.33 2.82
C MET A 180 11.13 -10.18 3.82
N ALA A 181 10.01 -10.72 3.34
CA ALA A 181 9.13 -11.60 4.10
C ALA A 181 9.70 -13.03 4.18
N GLU A 182 9.19 -13.85 5.11
CA GLU A 182 9.75 -15.16 5.44
C GLU A 182 9.38 -16.27 4.42
N ILE A 183 8.17 -16.20 3.86
CA ILE A 183 7.62 -17.18 2.92
C ILE A 183 7.00 -16.49 1.69
N PRO A 184 7.04 -17.12 0.50
CA PRO A 184 6.42 -16.60 -0.72
C PRO A 184 4.94 -16.34 -0.56
N ALA A 185 4.46 -15.25 -1.15
CA ALA A 185 3.13 -14.74 -0.90
C ALA A 185 2.56 -13.97 -2.09
N ILE A 186 1.31 -14.28 -2.43
CA ILE A 186 0.61 -13.70 -3.59
C ILE A 186 -0.80 -13.25 -3.20
N GLY A 187 -1.34 -12.29 -3.94
CA GLY A 187 -2.75 -11.91 -3.95
C GLY A 187 -3.50 -12.59 -5.10
N LEU A 188 -4.80 -12.80 -4.92
CA LEU A 188 -5.74 -13.26 -5.95
C LEU A 188 -7.02 -12.42 -5.94
N SER A 189 -7.71 -12.38 -7.08
CA SER A 189 -9.08 -11.89 -7.15
C SER A 189 -10.04 -12.79 -6.39
N TYR A 190 -11.27 -12.31 -6.18
CA TYR A 190 -12.32 -13.09 -5.55
C TYR A 190 -12.61 -14.39 -6.33
N GLU A 191 -12.67 -14.32 -7.66
CA GLU A 191 -13.12 -15.43 -8.51
C GLU A 191 -12.13 -16.61 -8.49
N ASP A 192 -10.84 -16.33 -8.65
CA ASP A 192 -9.80 -17.37 -8.57
C ASP A 192 -9.75 -17.96 -7.14
N GLY A 193 -9.76 -17.11 -6.12
CA GLY A 193 -9.72 -17.57 -4.73
C GLY A 193 -10.97 -18.34 -4.30
N TRP A 194 -12.16 -17.94 -4.76
CA TRP A 194 -13.42 -18.66 -4.51
C TRP A 194 -13.41 -20.05 -5.11
N GLU A 195 -12.85 -20.20 -6.30
CA GLU A 195 -12.68 -21.51 -6.92
C GLU A 195 -11.74 -22.40 -6.09
N LEU A 196 -10.56 -21.90 -5.75
CA LEU A 196 -9.59 -22.62 -4.91
C LEU A 196 -10.20 -23.02 -3.56
N SER A 197 -10.95 -22.12 -2.95
CA SER A 197 -11.67 -22.32 -1.69
C SER A 197 -12.71 -23.44 -1.79
N ARG A 198 -13.44 -23.53 -2.92
CA ARG A 198 -14.35 -24.65 -3.20
C ARG A 198 -13.61 -25.98 -3.31
N TRP A 199 -12.47 -26.00 -4.00
CA TRP A 199 -11.68 -27.23 -4.13
C TRP A 199 -11.07 -27.67 -2.81
N ALA A 200 -10.55 -26.74 -2.01
CA ALA A 200 -10.02 -27.02 -0.68
C ALA A 200 -11.06 -27.69 0.25
N ARG A 201 -12.35 -27.35 0.10
CA ARG A 201 -13.45 -27.96 0.87
C ARG A 201 -13.95 -29.31 0.33
N ARG A 202 -13.84 -29.56 -0.97
CA ARG A 202 -14.51 -30.67 -1.65
C ARG A 202 -13.58 -31.80 -2.07
N ALA A 203 -12.33 -31.50 -2.37
CA ALA A 203 -11.39 -32.49 -2.87
C ALA A 203 -10.84 -33.35 -1.72
N SER A 204 -10.73 -34.65 -1.97
CA SER A 204 -10.01 -35.60 -1.12
C SER A 204 -9.17 -36.49 -2.05
N PRO A 205 -7.83 -36.36 -2.03
CA PRO A 205 -7.02 -35.53 -1.15
C PRO A 205 -7.15 -34.00 -1.42
N PRO A 206 -6.66 -33.12 -0.52
CA PRO A 206 -6.63 -31.68 -0.73
C PRO A 206 -5.95 -31.29 -2.06
N PRO A 207 -6.36 -30.18 -2.70
CA PRO A 207 -5.76 -29.77 -3.95
C PRO A 207 -4.32 -29.30 -3.75
N VAL A 208 -3.46 -29.64 -4.71
CA VAL A 208 -2.08 -29.16 -4.77
C VAL A 208 -2.00 -27.99 -5.74
N VAL A 209 -1.30 -26.93 -5.34
CA VAL A 209 -0.99 -25.78 -6.17
C VAL A 209 0.53 -25.61 -6.33
N GLU A 210 0.95 -24.98 -7.43
CA GLU A 210 2.31 -24.58 -7.70
C GLU A 210 2.40 -23.05 -7.75
N MET A 211 3.26 -22.46 -6.92
CA MET A 211 3.51 -21.02 -6.86
C MET A 211 4.91 -20.72 -7.41
N ASP A 212 4.98 -19.81 -8.38
CA ASP A 212 6.22 -19.38 -9.02
C ASP A 212 6.30 -17.85 -8.93
N VAL A 213 7.31 -17.34 -8.22
CA VAL A 213 7.41 -15.90 -7.87
C VAL A 213 8.86 -15.46 -8.02
N HIS A 214 9.09 -14.40 -8.77
CA HIS A 214 10.40 -13.79 -8.95
C HIS A 214 10.30 -12.28 -8.83
N ASN A 215 10.92 -11.71 -7.81
CA ASN A 215 10.94 -10.27 -7.55
C ASN A 215 12.39 -9.77 -7.43
N ARG A 216 12.56 -8.45 -7.39
CA ARG A 216 13.86 -7.83 -7.08
C ARG A 216 13.74 -6.98 -5.83
N ALA A 217 14.75 -7.05 -4.98
CA ALA A 217 14.91 -6.16 -3.85
C ALA A 217 16.36 -5.67 -3.76
N GLU A 218 16.54 -4.37 -3.58
CA GLU A 218 17.86 -3.74 -3.52
C GLU A 218 17.81 -2.51 -2.63
N MET A 219 18.92 -2.16 -1.96
CA MET A 219 18.97 -0.93 -1.20
C MET A 219 18.88 0.26 -2.16
N GLY A 220 18.02 1.22 -1.83
CA GLY A 220 17.79 2.43 -2.58
C GLY A 220 17.61 3.62 -1.65
N GLN A 221 17.40 4.80 -2.24
CA GLN A 221 17.19 6.05 -1.53
C GLN A 221 15.87 6.68 -1.96
N GLY A 222 15.04 7.00 -0.97
CA GLY A 222 13.76 7.69 -1.10
C GLY A 222 13.89 9.13 -0.64
N PHE A 223 12.85 9.94 -0.85
CA PHE A 223 12.89 11.35 -0.49
C PHE A 223 11.55 11.84 0.04
N HIS A 224 11.52 12.42 1.23
CA HIS A 224 10.37 13.24 1.62
C HIS A 224 10.46 14.60 0.95
N VAL A 225 9.31 15.17 0.59
CA VAL A 225 9.24 16.57 0.15
C VAL A 225 8.73 17.41 1.30
N VAL A 226 9.57 18.32 1.79
CA VAL A 226 9.26 19.16 2.95
C VAL A 226 9.17 20.60 2.54
N GLY A 227 8.15 21.31 3.01
CA GLY A 227 8.03 22.75 2.87
C GLY A 227 7.39 23.40 4.09
N GLU A 228 7.65 24.69 4.31
CA GLU A 228 7.20 25.40 5.50
C GLU A 228 6.51 26.73 5.19
N ILE A 229 5.47 27.02 5.95
CA ILE A 229 4.80 28.32 6.02
C ILE A 229 5.15 28.93 7.38
N ALA A 230 6.00 29.95 7.37
CA ALA A 230 6.54 30.54 8.60
C ALA A 230 5.46 31.18 9.48
N GLY A 231 5.44 30.79 10.75
CA GLY A 231 4.66 31.43 11.82
C GLY A 231 5.45 32.48 12.61
N ALA A 232 4.84 33.00 13.68
CA ALA A 232 5.37 34.08 14.50
C ALA A 232 6.02 33.62 15.84
N ASN A 233 5.60 32.48 16.40
CA ASN A 233 5.93 32.11 17.79
C ASN A 233 6.92 30.92 17.92
N GLY A 234 7.43 30.40 16.81
CA GLY A 234 8.41 29.30 16.78
C GLY A 234 7.85 27.89 17.01
N GLU A 235 6.58 27.73 17.40
CA GLU A 235 5.94 26.41 17.47
C GLU A 235 5.61 25.90 16.06
N THR A 236 5.62 24.58 15.86
CA THR A 236 5.36 23.96 14.54
C THR A 236 4.20 22.98 14.61
N ILE A 237 3.29 23.07 13.64
CA ILE A 237 2.28 22.05 13.33
C ILE A 237 2.78 21.29 12.09
N ILE A 238 2.80 19.96 12.17
CA ILE A 238 3.13 19.09 11.03
C ILE A 238 1.83 18.56 10.43
N ALA A 239 1.68 18.71 9.12
CA ALA A 239 0.67 18.00 8.35
C ALA A 239 1.38 17.18 7.28
N GLY A 240 0.92 15.96 7.04
CA GLY A 240 1.53 15.08 6.06
C GLY A 240 0.57 14.14 5.40
N ALA A 241 1.01 13.66 4.24
CA ALA A 241 0.37 12.67 3.37
C ALA A 241 1.50 11.89 2.68
N HIS A 242 1.25 10.69 2.16
CA HIS A 242 2.27 9.98 1.39
C HIS A 242 1.96 10.09 -0.11
N TYR A 243 2.99 10.36 -0.90
CA TYR A 243 2.83 10.52 -2.34
C TYR A 243 3.07 9.21 -3.11
N ASP A 244 3.76 8.26 -2.49
CA ASP A 244 3.95 6.94 -3.07
C ASP A 244 2.62 6.17 -3.11
N ALA A 245 2.52 5.28 -4.09
CA ALA A 245 1.35 4.45 -4.31
C ALA A 245 1.78 3.10 -4.86
N HIS A 246 0.98 2.06 -4.67
CA HIS A 246 1.28 0.74 -5.23
C HIS A 246 1.59 0.70 -6.74
N ASP A 247 2.42 -0.27 -7.12
CA ASP A 247 2.93 -0.51 -8.46
C ASP A 247 1.88 -0.95 -9.50
N ILE A 248 0.68 -1.30 -9.04
CA ILE A 248 -0.44 -1.77 -9.86
C ILE A 248 -1.48 -0.70 -10.17
N SER A 249 -1.30 0.54 -9.69
CA SER A 249 -2.32 1.59 -9.85
C SER A 249 -1.71 3.00 -9.84
N PRO A 250 -2.46 4.03 -10.31
CA PRO A 250 -2.05 5.42 -10.17
C PRO A 250 -2.26 6.00 -8.76
N GLY A 251 -2.80 5.23 -7.80
CA GLY A 251 -2.92 5.69 -6.41
C GLY A 251 -3.75 6.97 -6.23
N ALA A 252 -4.86 7.11 -6.95
CA ALA A 252 -5.67 8.32 -6.89
C ALA A 252 -6.24 8.56 -5.48
N ARG A 253 -6.80 7.50 -4.87
CA ARG A 253 -7.33 7.56 -3.50
C ARG A 253 -6.25 7.35 -2.43
N ASP A 254 -5.29 6.47 -2.72
CA ASP A 254 -4.29 6.00 -1.76
C ASP A 254 -2.88 6.28 -2.33
N ASP A 255 -2.23 7.39 -1.98
CA ASP A 255 -2.80 8.57 -1.28
C ASP A 255 -2.68 9.86 -2.10
N GLY A 256 -3.08 9.77 -3.37
CA GLY A 256 -3.21 10.95 -4.24
C GLY A 256 -4.13 12.01 -3.64
N THR A 257 -5.26 11.61 -3.05
CA THR A 257 -6.20 12.54 -2.42
C THR A 257 -5.62 13.27 -1.21
N GLY A 258 -4.93 12.57 -0.31
CA GLY A 258 -4.27 13.22 0.83
C GLY A 258 -3.12 14.11 0.38
N THR A 259 -2.35 13.67 -0.62
CA THR A 259 -1.27 14.46 -1.22
C THR A 259 -1.80 15.77 -1.82
N VAL A 260 -2.92 15.77 -2.55
CA VAL A 260 -3.47 17.03 -3.09
C VAL A 260 -4.12 17.91 -2.02
N VAL A 261 -4.66 17.32 -0.94
CA VAL A 261 -5.07 18.11 0.24
C VAL A 261 -3.85 18.81 0.85
N LEU A 262 -2.70 18.14 0.93
CA LEU A 262 -1.46 18.75 1.39
C LEU A 262 -0.99 19.90 0.46
N LEU A 263 -1.10 19.73 -0.86
CA LEU A 263 -0.82 20.78 -1.84
C LEU A 263 -1.79 21.97 -1.71
N GLU A 264 -3.08 21.74 -1.44
CA GLU A 264 -4.04 22.82 -1.23
C GLU A 264 -3.80 23.55 0.09
N LEU A 265 -3.41 22.84 1.16
CA LEU A 265 -2.94 23.50 2.39
C LEU A 265 -1.76 24.43 2.08
N ALA A 266 -0.82 23.98 1.25
CA ALA A 266 0.31 24.81 0.80
C ALA A 266 -0.18 26.07 0.08
N ARG A 267 -1.01 25.92 -0.96
CA ARG A 267 -1.52 27.02 -1.79
C ARG A 267 -2.33 28.05 -1.01
N ILE A 268 -3.27 27.59 -0.17
CA ILE A 268 -4.23 28.45 0.53
C ILE A 268 -3.57 29.17 1.72
N LEU A 269 -2.65 28.51 2.42
CA LEU A 269 -2.06 29.06 3.64
C LEU A 269 -0.78 29.86 3.38
N ALA A 270 -0.07 29.65 2.28
CA ALA A 270 1.16 30.39 1.98
C ALA A 270 0.97 31.93 1.91
N PRO A 271 -0.12 32.49 1.36
CA PRO A 271 -0.41 33.92 1.41
C PRO A 271 -0.54 34.47 2.85
N LEU A 272 -0.84 33.61 3.82
CA LEU A 272 -0.99 33.95 5.23
C LEU A 272 0.31 33.84 6.04
N LYS A 273 1.46 33.60 5.39
CA LYS A 273 2.77 33.57 6.06
C LYS A 273 2.95 34.78 6.98
N ARG A 274 3.53 34.56 8.17
CA ARG A 274 3.70 35.54 9.26
C ARG A 274 2.41 36.08 9.90
N GLN A 275 1.22 35.78 9.37
CA GLN A 275 -0.07 36.03 10.05
C GLN A 275 -0.45 34.85 10.95
N LEU A 276 0.06 33.66 10.65
CA LEU A 276 -0.08 32.47 11.46
C LEU A 276 0.78 32.55 12.72
N GLN A 277 0.25 32.09 13.86
CA GLN A 277 1.03 32.02 15.09
C GLN A 277 2.11 30.95 15.00
N ARG A 278 1.76 29.75 14.51
CA ARG A 278 2.64 28.59 14.41
C ARG A 278 3.13 28.40 12.98
N THR A 279 4.34 27.90 12.82
CA THR A 279 4.83 27.41 11.53
C THR A 279 4.03 26.18 11.14
N ILE A 280 3.64 26.09 9.87
CA ILE A 280 3.03 24.88 9.32
C ILE A 280 4.08 24.20 8.46
N ARG A 281 4.51 23.01 8.86
CA ARG A 281 5.41 22.15 8.11
C ARG A 281 4.58 21.11 7.37
N LEU A 282 4.68 21.12 6.05
CA LEU A 282 4.02 20.16 5.18
C LEU A 282 5.05 19.13 4.72
N ILE A 283 4.72 17.85 4.88
CA ILE A 283 5.61 16.74 4.52
C ILE A 283 4.85 15.77 3.61
N ALA A 284 5.29 15.65 2.36
CA ALA A 284 4.87 14.58 1.49
C ALA A 284 5.85 13.41 1.66
N PHE A 285 5.40 12.36 2.36
CA PHE A 285 6.18 11.18 2.68
C PHE A 285 6.30 10.23 1.48
N ASP A 286 7.37 9.44 1.47
CA ASP A 286 7.64 8.38 0.49
C ASP A 286 7.82 7.07 1.26
N GLY A 287 7.60 5.93 0.62
CA GLY A 287 7.77 4.61 1.21
C GLY A 287 6.74 4.21 2.27
N GLU A 288 5.54 4.82 2.29
CA GLU A 288 4.45 4.36 3.16
C GLU A 288 4.02 2.95 2.78
N GLU A 289 3.88 2.70 1.47
CA GLU A 289 3.35 1.44 0.92
C GLU A 289 4.30 0.26 1.17
N LEU A 290 5.56 0.58 1.51
CA LEU A 290 6.62 -0.32 1.94
C LEU A 290 6.59 -0.61 3.45
N GLY A 291 5.52 -0.21 4.13
CA GLY A 291 5.25 -0.52 5.53
C GLY A 291 5.62 0.62 6.49
N VAL A 292 5.31 1.87 6.12
CA VAL A 292 5.52 3.09 6.92
C VAL A 292 7.01 3.32 7.22
N LEU A 293 7.82 3.48 6.16
CA LEU A 293 9.26 3.71 6.29
C LEU A 293 9.64 5.18 6.45
N GLY A 294 8.87 6.05 5.80
CA GLY A 294 9.04 7.51 5.84
C GLY A 294 8.50 8.20 7.07
#